data_AF-A0A974SNN4-F1
#
_entry.id   AF-A0A974SNN4-F1
#
_cell.length_a   1.000
_cell.length_b   1.000
_cell.length_c   1.000
_cell.angle_alpha   90.00
_cell.angle_beta   90.00
_cell.angle_gamma   90.00
#
_symmetry.space_group_name_H-M   'P 1'
#
loop_
_entity.id
_entity.type
_entity.pdbx_description
1 polymer ?
#
loop_
_entity_poly.entity_id
_entity_poly.type
_entity_poly.pdbx_seq_one_letter_code
_entity_poly.pdbx_strand_id
1 'polypeptide(L)'
;MGAWAKALGTARSLVVKYSGVAPVPAGGFSAVLLLTLLGTYAYVVLANTDFALGHLRVNYAGGFVRRGFLGEVAFQLSPWVNPRAFLAATYHVLYVGSAYLTIQMLAASVSSRFLIILIFFCPAAFIFPVADTEALYRADIVAIAVFAFHARFPEINRSVLAALLLASMLTHELQLFFLPFHASLLILRQKSIWPLLPTVAVAPFVAMHTGESELIRRAICDSWRGIDCPQLLDWGIERSFQASLSTLQMAGIGYFFGLILALVPLAILVSRSQNWSPKHTSLALFSCTFGALLFLVGVDYGRWISLIVLHMTIFVACSGAAFRFFLPINVEEKIAIAFLYVFLWRLPHTSTDGILRGKLYVFLSNAPFTDVWHWVLLPLGTIPLILLAASLVKRRRAAR
;
A
#
# COMPACT_ATOMS: atom_id res chain seq x y z
N MET A 1 27.78 -20.04 26.56
CA MET A 1 26.49 -20.78 26.41
C MET A 1 25.27 -20.06 27.01
N GLY A 2 25.39 -19.28 28.10
CA GLY A 2 24.23 -18.60 28.74
C GLY A 2 23.50 -17.53 27.91
N ALA A 3 24.18 -16.84 26.99
CA ALA A 3 23.55 -15.81 26.15
C ALA A 3 22.57 -16.39 25.10
N TRP A 4 22.91 -17.55 24.53
CA TRP A 4 22.05 -18.25 23.56
C TRP A 4 20.80 -18.85 24.21
N ALA A 5 20.92 -19.41 25.42
CA ALA A 5 19.78 -19.89 26.19
C ALA A 5 18.83 -18.74 26.59
N LYS A 6 19.37 -17.56 26.91
CA LYS A 6 18.57 -16.36 27.21
C LYS A 6 17.87 -15.82 25.96
N ALA A 7 18.53 -15.82 24.80
CA ALA A 7 17.93 -15.45 23.52
C ALA A 7 16.79 -16.41 23.11
N LEU A 8 17.00 -17.72 23.27
CA LEU A 8 15.99 -18.74 22.99
C LEU A 8 14.82 -18.70 23.96
N GLY A 9 15.07 -18.45 25.26
CA GLY A 9 14.01 -18.26 26.26
C GLY A 9 13.15 -17.03 25.98
N THR A 10 13.77 -15.93 25.54
CA THR A 10 13.05 -14.70 25.15
C THR A 10 12.26 -14.89 23.85
N ALA A 11 12.80 -15.65 22.89
CA ALA A 11 12.08 -16.02 21.67
C ALA A 11 10.86 -16.91 21.98
N ARG A 12 11.00 -17.89 22.89
CA ARG A 12 9.89 -18.74 23.33
C ARG A 12 8.80 -17.96 24.05
N SER A 13 9.14 -17.01 24.92
CA SER A 13 8.15 -16.19 25.63
C SER A 13 7.41 -15.22 24.71
N LEU A 14 8.08 -14.71 23.66
CA LEU A 14 7.44 -13.94 22.60
C LEU A 14 6.48 -14.81 21.77
N VAL A 15 6.88 -16.02 21.38
CA VAL A 15 6.02 -16.94 20.62
C VAL A 15 4.77 -17.33 21.43
N VAL A 16 4.91 -17.60 22.73
CA VAL A 16 3.77 -17.98 23.61
C VAL A 16 2.83 -16.80 23.89
N LYS A 17 3.32 -15.55 23.91
CA LYS A 17 2.45 -14.37 24.07
C LYS A 17 1.63 -14.06 22.81
N TYR A 18 2.06 -14.55 21.65
CA TYR A 18 1.36 -14.40 20.37
C TYR A 18 0.63 -15.66 19.89
N SER A 19 0.78 -16.81 20.57
CA SER A 19 0.08 -18.06 20.21
C SER A 19 -1.41 -18.08 20.55
N GLY A 20 -1.93 -17.03 21.20
CA GLY A 20 -3.37 -16.83 21.40
C GLY A 20 -4.09 -16.19 20.20
N VAL A 21 -3.36 -15.75 19.17
CA VAL A 21 -3.97 -15.24 17.93
C VAL A 21 -4.33 -16.45 17.09
N ALA A 22 -5.64 -16.68 16.91
CA ALA A 22 -6.14 -17.74 16.04
C ALA A 22 -5.45 -17.64 14.65
N PRO A 23 -4.97 -18.75 14.07
CA PRO A 23 -4.33 -18.73 12.77
C PRO A 23 -5.25 -18.06 11.76
N VAL A 24 -4.72 -17.06 11.05
CA VAL A 24 -5.46 -16.38 9.98
C VAL A 24 -5.94 -17.44 8.98
N PRO A 25 -7.21 -17.40 8.56
CA PRO A 25 -7.71 -18.35 7.57
C PRO A 25 -6.84 -18.26 6.31
N ALA A 26 -6.20 -19.38 5.95
CA ALA A 26 -5.24 -19.50 4.85
C ALA A 26 -5.77 -18.96 3.50
N GLY A 27 -7.09 -18.88 3.34
CA GLY A 27 -7.74 -18.36 2.14
C GLY A 27 -7.43 -16.88 1.82
N GLY A 28 -7.31 -16.01 2.83
CA GLY A 28 -7.02 -14.59 2.60
C GLY A 28 -5.62 -14.37 2.03
N PHE A 29 -4.62 -15.01 2.63
CA PHE A 29 -3.23 -14.98 2.17
C PHE A 29 -3.05 -15.59 0.77
N SER A 30 -3.72 -16.73 0.53
CA SER A 30 -3.70 -17.40 -0.77
C SER A 30 -4.28 -16.50 -1.87
N ALA A 31 -5.32 -15.73 -1.56
CA ALA A 31 -5.90 -14.76 -2.50
C ALA A 31 -4.94 -13.61 -2.81
N VAL A 32 -4.23 -13.04 -1.82
CA VAL A 32 -3.24 -11.98 -2.07
C VAL A 32 -2.12 -12.46 -2.99
N LEU A 33 -1.54 -13.62 -2.64
CA LEU A 33 -0.46 -14.23 -3.41
C LEU A 33 -0.93 -14.56 -4.83
N LEU A 34 -2.14 -15.12 -4.98
CA LEU A 34 -2.69 -15.41 -6.29
C LEU A 34 -2.94 -14.13 -7.10
N LEU A 35 -3.54 -13.10 -6.50
CA LEU A 35 -3.82 -11.83 -7.19
C LEU A 35 -2.54 -11.10 -7.62
N THR A 36 -1.49 -11.13 -6.79
CA THR A 36 -0.20 -10.52 -7.15
C THR A 36 0.51 -11.30 -8.23
N LEU A 37 0.52 -12.64 -8.13
CA LEU A 37 1.10 -13.49 -9.17
C LEU A 37 0.35 -13.35 -10.49
N LEU A 38 -0.99 -13.25 -10.47
CA LEU A 38 -1.80 -13.01 -11.67
C LEU A 38 -1.58 -11.61 -12.24
N GLY A 39 -1.54 -10.57 -11.39
CA GLY A 39 -1.23 -9.21 -11.81
C GLY A 39 0.15 -9.10 -12.44
N THR A 40 1.14 -9.75 -11.82
CA THR A 40 2.50 -9.84 -12.36
C THR A 40 2.59 -10.65 -13.62
N TYR A 41 1.93 -11.80 -13.70
CA TYR A 41 1.90 -12.61 -14.91
C TYR A 41 1.37 -11.78 -16.08
N ALA A 42 0.23 -11.12 -15.89
CA ALA A 42 -0.31 -10.28 -16.95
C ALA A 42 0.56 -9.08 -17.29
N TYR A 43 1.20 -8.46 -16.29
CA TYR A 43 1.98 -7.26 -16.54
C TYR A 43 3.37 -7.56 -17.14
N VAL A 44 4.08 -8.54 -16.59
CA VAL A 44 5.44 -8.89 -17.03
C VAL A 44 5.40 -9.77 -18.28
N VAL A 45 4.47 -10.73 -18.36
CA VAL A 45 4.45 -11.72 -19.46
C VAL A 45 3.56 -11.27 -20.61
N LEU A 46 2.35 -10.77 -20.34
CA LEU A 46 1.42 -10.41 -21.42
C LEU A 46 1.66 -9.00 -21.97
N ALA A 47 2.04 -8.04 -21.14
CA ALA A 47 2.21 -6.65 -21.56
C ALA A 47 3.64 -6.30 -22.03
N ASN A 48 4.63 -7.17 -21.82
CA ASN A 48 6.04 -6.95 -22.18
C ASN A 48 6.58 -5.56 -21.76
N THR A 49 6.14 -5.06 -20.60
CA THR A 49 6.44 -3.69 -20.16
C THR A 49 7.74 -3.65 -19.36
N ASP A 50 8.87 -3.64 -20.06
CA ASP A 50 10.18 -3.41 -19.41
C ASP A 50 10.22 -2.05 -18.64
N PHE A 51 9.37 -1.10 -19.06
CA PHE A 51 9.13 0.18 -18.40
C PHE A 51 8.68 0.05 -16.92
N ALA A 52 7.89 -0.98 -16.60
CA ALA A 52 7.33 -1.20 -15.26
C ALA A 52 8.37 -1.23 -14.14
N LEU A 53 9.47 -1.94 -14.40
CA LEU A 53 10.56 -2.13 -13.45
C LEU A 53 11.56 -0.96 -13.48
N GLY A 54 11.41 -0.01 -14.42
CA GLY A 54 12.33 1.11 -14.60
C GLY A 54 12.59 1.86 -13.29
N HIS A 55 11.54 2.14 -12.52
CA HIS A 55 11.67 2.81 -11.22
C HIS A 55 12.52 2.05 -10.19
N LEU A 56 12.49 0.70 -10.21
CA LEU A 56 13.27 -0.13 -9.29
C LEU A 56 14.71 -0.35 -9.76
N ARG A 57 15.00 -0.07 -11.04
CA ARG A 57 16.32 -0.25 -11.66
C ARG A 57 17.23 0.96 -11.54
N VAL A 58 16.75 2.10 -11.03
CA VAL A 58 17.62 3.27 -10.81
C VAL A 58 18.70 2.90 -9.80
N ASN A 59 19.98 3.13 -10.15
CA ASN A 59 21.16 2.80 -9.34
C ASN A 59 22.12 4.01 -9.25
N TYR A 60 23.33 3.82 -8.70
CA TYR A 60 24.30 4.89 -8.49
C TYR A 60 25.47 4.88 -9.49
N ALA A 61 25.34 4.24 -10.65
CA ALA A 61 26.40 4.19 -11.66
C ALA A 61 26.80 5.60 -12.18
N GLY A 62 25.85 6.54 -12.23
CA GLY A 62 26.09 7.94 -12.57
C GLY A 62 26.51 8.83 -11.39
N GLY A 63 26.70 8.25 -10.19
CA GLY A 63 26.84 8.98 -8.94
C GLY A 63 25.58 8.93 -8.07
N PHE A 64 25.61 9.63 -6.93
CA PHE A 64 24.50 9.63 -5.98
C PHE A 64 23.26 10.31 -6.58
N VAL A 65 22.12 9.61 -6.54
CA VAL A 65 20.80 10.11 -6.94
C VAL A 65 19.78 9.92 -5.81
N ARG A 66 18.68 10.68 -5.85
CA ARG A 66 17.67 10.73 -4.76
C ARG A 66 17.02 9.39 -4.43
N ARG A 67 16.98 8.49 -5.41
CA ARG A 67 16.33 7.18 -5.38
C ARG A 67 17.21 6.20 -6.13
N GLY A 68 17.74 5.20 -5.46
CA GLY A 68 18.61 4.26 -6.14
C GLY A 68 19.09 3.09 -5.30
N PHE A 69 18.84 3.07 -4.00
CA PHE A 69 19.40 2.05 -3.12
C PHE A 69 19.01 0.63 -3.54
N LEU A 70 17.72 0.39 -3.83
CA LEU A 70 17.27 -0.94 -4.24
C LEU A 70 17.83 -1.36 -5.62
N GLY A 71 17.90 -0.43 -6.57
CA GLY A 71 18.48 -0.72 -7.88
C GLY A 71 20.00 -0.88 -7.83
N GLU A 72 20.68 -0.18 -6.93
CA GLU A 72 22.11 -0.37 -6.65
C GLU A 72 22.36 -1.77 -6.09
N VAL A 73 21.55 -2.22 -5.12
CA VAL A 73 21.64 -3.60 -4.61
C VAL A 73 21.45 -4.61 -5.76
N ALA A 74 20.44 -4.40 -6.61
CA ALA A 74 20.20 -5.26 -7.77
C ALA A 74 21.37 -5.22 -8.78
N PHE A 75 21.98 -4.06 -8.96
CA PHE A 75 23.12 -3.86 -9.87
C PHE A 75 24.35 -4.60 -9.37
N GLN A 76 24.69 -4.43 -8.09
CA GLN A 76 25.81 -5.13 -7.46
C GLN A 76 25.61 -6.64 -7.46
N LEU A 77 24.36 -7.12 -7.34
CA LEU A 77 24.03 -8.54 -7.39
C LEU A 77 23.93 -9.12 -8.81
N SER A 78 23.92 -8.28 -9.84
CA SER A 78 23.73 -8.70 -11.24
C SER A 78 24.70 -9.76 -11.76
N PRO A 79 25.96 -9.90 -11.27
CA PRO A 79 26.83 -10.99 -11.69
C PRO A 79 26.34 -12.38 -11.26
N TRP A 80 25.51 -12.47 -10.21
CA TRP A 80 25.06 -13.74 -9.63
C TRP A 80 23.58 -14.03 -9.91
N VAL A 81 22.75 -13.01 -10.08
CA VAL A 81 21.31 -13.17 -10.28
C VAL A 81 20.81 -12.27 -11.40
N ASN A 82 19.76 -12.71 -12.11
CA ASN A 82 19.09 -11.85 -13.08
C ASN A 82 18.44 -10.66 -12.35
N PRO A 83 18.83 -9.39 -12.63
CA PRO A 83 18.34 -8.23 -11.89
C PRO A 83 16.84 -8.03 -12.00
N ARG A 84 16.25 -8.35 -13.17
CA ARG A 84 14.79 -8.24 -13.38
C ARG A 84 14.05 -9.21 -12.47
N ALA A 85 14.49 -10.48 -12.43
CA ALA A 85 13.91 -11.49 -11.57
C ALA A 85 14.09 -11.15 -10.08
N PHE A 86 15.27 -10.65 -9.69
CA PHE A 86 15.56 -10.23 -8.32
C PHE A 86 14.66 -9.08 -7.86
N LEU A 87 14.54 -8.01 -8.66
CA LEU A 87 13.69 -6.86 -8.34
C LEU A 87 12.21 -7.26 -8.30
N ALA A 88 11.75 -8.07 -9.26
CA ALA A 88 10.38 -8.56 -9.27
C ALA A 88 10.10 -9.42 -8.03
N ALA A 89 10.96 -10.40 -7.72
CA ALA A 89 10.82 -11.24 -6.52
C ALA A 89 10.84 -10.40 -5.24
N THR A 90 11.74 -9.43 -5.14
CA THR A 90 11.82 -8.51 -3.99
C THR A 90 10.51 -7.73 -3.83
N TYR A 91 9.98 -7.16 -4.91
CA TYR A 91 8.69 -6.47 -4.88
C TYR A 91 7.58 -7.39 -4.36
N HIS A 92 7.48 -8.63 -4.84
CA HIS A 92 6.45 -9.58 -4.38
C HIS A 92 6.59 -9.94 -2.92
N VAL A 93 7.82 -10.20 -2.46
CA VAL A 93 8.08 -10.52 -1.06
C VAL A 93 7.67 -9.36 -0.17
N LEU A 94 8.02 -8.12 -0.53
CA LEU A 94 7.64 -6.93 0.22
C LEU A 94 6.13 -6.71 0.19
N TYR A 95 5.51 -6.88 -0.98
CA TYR A 95 4.08 -6.70 -1.15
C TYR A 95 3.26 -7.75 -0.38
N VAL A 96 3.51 -9.04 -0.63
CA VAL A 96 2.80 -10.14 0.03
C VAL A 96 3.11 -10.15 1.52
N GLY A 97 4.37 -9.88 1.89
CA GLY A 97 4.79 -9.76 3.28
C GLY A 97 4.05 -8.65 4.02
N SER A 98 4.01 -7.43 3.46
CA SER A 98 3.30 -6.30 4.08
C SER A 98 1.79 -6.53 4.17
N ALA A 99 1.17 -7.10 3.14
CA ALA A 99 -0.23 -7.51 3.15
C ALA A 99 -0.52 -8.55 4.23
N TYR A 100 0.32 -9.60 4.32
CA TYR A 100 0.21 -10.64 5.33
C TYR A 100 0.32 -10.09 6.75
N LEU A 101 1.33 -9.26 7.02
CA LEU A 101 1.52 -8.62 8.32
C LEU A 101 0.32 -7.75 8.69
N THR A 102 -0.23 -7.01 7.72
CA THR A 102 -1.39 -6.15 7.92
C THR A 102 -2.65 -6.96 8.24
N ILE A 103 -2.92 -8.04 7.49
CA ILE A 103 -4.03 -8.96 7.76
C ILE A 103 -3.90 -9.57 9.15
N GLN A 104 -2.69 -9.99 9.55
CA GLN A 104 -2.45 -10.54 10.89
C GLN A 104 -2.78 -9.53 11.99
N MET A 105 -2.36 -8.27 11.83
CA MET A 105 -2.68 -7.20 12.80
C MET A 105 -4.19 -6.87 12.82
N LEU A 106 -4.85 -6.84 11.66
CA LEU A 106 -6.29 -6.65 11.57
C LEU A 106 -7.05 -7.81 12.20
N ALA A 107 -6.68 -9.05 11.93
CA ALA A 107 -7.32 -10.23 12.51
C ALA A 107 -7.15 -10.29 14.05
N ALA A 108 -6.05 -9.76 14.58
CA ALA A 108 -5.81 -9.67 16.01
C ALA A 108 -6.61 -8.54 16.69
N SER A 109 -6.96 -7.47 15.97
CA SER A 109 -7.60 -6.27 16.54
C SER A 109 -9.08 -6.13 16.21
N VAL A 110 -9.54 -6.73 15.11
CA VAL A 110 -10.89 -6.55 14.55
C VAL A 110 -11.69 -7.85 14.63
N SER A 111 -12.82 -7.82 15.34
CA SER A 111 -13.67 -9.01 15.50
C SER A 111 -14.44 -9.38 14.22
N SER A 112 -14.67 -8.42 13.32
CA SER A 112 -15.50 -8.59 12.13
C SER A 112 -14.68 -8.94 10.89
N ARG A 113 -14.79 -10.20 10.44
CA ARG A 113 -14.21 -10.64 9.15
C ARG A 113 -14.71 -9.84 7.96
N PHE A 114 -15.96 -9.37 8.01
CA PHE A 114 -16.54 -8.54 6.95
C PHE A 114 -15.81 -7.20 6.80
N LEU A 115 -15.48 -6.52 7.90
CA LEU A 115 -14.72 -5.28 7.82
C LEU A 115 -13.28 -5.52 7.33
N ILE A 116 -12.65 -6.61 7.76
CA ILE A 116 -11.32 -6.99 7.26
C ILE A 116 -11.36 -7.17 5.73
N ILE A 117 -12.39 -7.83 5.20
CA ILE A 117 -12.58 -7.98 3.75
C ILE A 117 -12.77 -6.61 3.08
N LEU A 118 -13.63 -5.74 3.61
CA LEU A 118 -13.83 -4.40 3.01
C LEU A 118 -12.55 -3.57 2.99
N ILE A 119 -11.78 -3.59 4.09
CA ILE A 119 -10.51 -2.86 4.18
C ILE A 119 -9.50 -3.44 3.20
N PHE A 120 -9.37 -4.76 3.16
CA PHE A 120 -8.37 -5.42 2.34
C PHE A 120 -8.66 -5.29 0.84
N PHE A 121 -9.92 -5.49 0.46
CA PHE A 121 -10.38 -5.39 -0.93
C PHE A 121 -10.81 -3.97 -1.33
N CYS A 122 -10.52 -2.96 -0.50
CA CYS A 122 -10.75 -1.57 -0.89
C CYS A 122 -9.93 -1.24 -2.16
N PRO A 123 -10.54 -0.62 -3.21
CA PRO A 123 -9.84 -0.19 -4.42
C PRO A 123 -8.62 0.71 -4.19
N ALA A 124 -8.52 1.37 -3.03
CA ALA A 124 -7.35 2.16 -2.64
C ALA A 124 -6.35 1.41 -1.74
N ALA A 125 -6.68 0.23 -1.22
CA ALA A 125 -5.79 -0.55 -0.35
C ALA A 125 -4.87 -1.44 -1.20
N PHE A 126 -4.68 -2.70 -0.79
CA PHE A 126 -3.78 -3.62 -1.49
C PHE A 126 -4.26 -3.90 -2.92
N ILE A 127 -5.56 -3.83 -3.24
CA ILE A 127 -5.98 -4.01 -4.64
C ILE A 127 -5.36 -2.98 -5.60
N PHE A 128 -5.07 -1.77 -5.12
CA PHE A 128 -4.70 -0.64 -5.99
C PHE A 128 -3.55 -0.95 -6.96
N PRO A 129 -2.35 -1.42 -6.53
CA PRO A 129 -1.25 -1.71 -7.46
C PRO A 129 -1.53 -2.89 -8.40
N VAL A 130 -2.48 -3.77 -8.06
CA VAL A 130 -2.88 -4.90 -8.92
C VAL A 130 -3.90 -4.45 -9.97
N ALA A 131 -4.80 -3.54 -9.60
CA ALA A 131 -5.84 -3.00 -10.47
C ALA A 131 -5.33 -1.88 -11.40
N ASP A 132 -4.25 -1.20 -11.02
CA ASP A 132 -3.59 -0.18 -11.83
C ASP A 132 -2.14 -0.58 -12.11
N THR A 133 -1.89 -1.02 -13.33
CA THR A 133 -0.60 -1.52 -13.77
C THR A 133 0.52 -0.50 -13.67
N GLU A 134 0.22 0.80 -13.75
CA GLU A 134 1.23 1.86 -13.60
C GLU A 134 1.65 2.10 -12.14
N ALA A 135 0.84 1.61 -11.20
CA ALA A 135 1.16 1.58 -9.78
C ALA A 135 1.89 0.27 -9.38
N LEU A 136 1.86 -0.76 -10.22
CA LEU A 136 2.61 -1.99 -10.00
C LEU A 136 4.12 -1.73 -10.12
N TYR A 137 4.93 -2.44 -9.34
CA TYR A 137 6.40 -2.28 -9.29
C TYR A 137 6.93 -0.89 -8.88
N ARG A 138 6.10 -0.04 -8.26
CA ARG A 138 6.59 1.18 -7.62
C ARG A 138 7.38 0.87 -6.36
N ALA A 139 8.45 1.63 -6.13
CA ALA A 139 9.34 1.44 -4.99
C ALA A 139 8.69 1.81 -3.63
N ASP A 140 7.52 2.45 -3.65
CA ASP A 140 6.74 2.79 -2.44
C ASP A 140 6.40 1.58 -1.58
N ILE A 141 6.40 0.38 -2.17
CA ILE A 141 6.15 -0.84 -1.43
C ILE A 141 7.18 -1.05 -0.31
N VAL A 142 8.39 -0.51 -0.46
CA VAL A 142 9.41 -0.54 0.59
C VAL A 142 8.95 0.25 1.81
N ALA A 143 8.36 1.44 1.61
CA ALA A 143 7.82 2.26 2.70
C ALA A 143 6.69 1.55 3.45
N ILE A 144 5.73 0.99 2.70
CA ILE A 144 4.61 0.23 3.28
C ILE A 144 5.14 -0.99 4.05
N ALA A 145 6.09 -1.73 3.48
CA ALA A 145 6.66 -2.92 4.11
C ALA A 145 7.45 -2.60 5.38
N VAL A 146 8.28 -1.55 5.35
CA VAL A 146 9.02 -1.08 6.53
C VAL A 146 8.06 -0.61 7.62
N PHE A 147 6.98 0.09 7.27
CA PHE A 147 5.97 0.48 8.27
C PHE A 147 5.19 -0.71 8.83
N ALA A 148 4.76 -1.66 7.99
CA ALA A 148 4.11 -2.90 8.42
C ALA A 148 5.03 -3.72 9.34
N PHE A 149 6.32 -3.81 9.03
CA PHE A 149 7.32 -4.49 9.86
C PHE A 149 7.50 -3.81 11.21
N HIS A 150 7.71 -2.49 11.23
CA HIS A 150 7.80 -1.70 12.47
C HIS A 150 6.51 -1.81 13.32
N ALA A 151 5.35 -1.82 12.66
CA ALA A 151 4.07 -2.01 13.30
C ALA A 151 3.95 -3.38 13.95
N ARG A 152 4.36 -4.45 13.26
CA ARG A 152 4.25 -5.82 13.78
C ARG A 152 5.24 -6.11 14.91
N PHE A 153 6.45 -5.58 14.82
CA PHE A 153 7.58 -5.91 15.71
C PHE A 153 7.94 -4.71 16.60
N PRO A 154 7.16 -4.45 17.68
CA PRO A 154 7.40 -3.30 18.55
C PRO A 154 8.80 -3.31 19.20
N GLU A 155 9.38 -4.49 19.42
CA GLU A 155 10.69 -4.67 20.06
C GLU A 155 11.86 -4.68 19.07
N ILE A 156 11.66 -4.21 17.83
CA ILE A 156 12.74 -4.03 16.87
C ILE A 156 13.86 -3.16 17.48
N ASN A 157 15.11 -3.58 17.27
CA ASN A 157 16.26 -2.81 17.69
C ASN A 157 16.24 -1.42 17.02
N ARG A 158 16.52 -0.37 17.80
CA ARG A 158 16.48 1.03 17.33
C ARG A 158 17.39 1.30 16.15
N SER A 159 18.60 0.73 16.16
CA SER A 159 19.56 0.87 15.06
C SER A 159 19.10 0.13 13.81
N VAL A 160 18.46 -1.03 13.96
CA VAL A 160 17.85 -1.76 12.84
C VAL A 160 16.69 -0.96 12.24
N LEU A 161 15.81 -0.40 13.08
CA LEU A 161 14.72 0.46 12.60
C LEU A 161 15.27 1.69 11.87
N ALA A 162 16.28 2.36 12.43
CA ALA A 162 16.93 3.50 11.79
C ALA A 162 17.54 3.13 10.43
N ALA A 163 18.23 1.99 10.34
CA ALA A 163 18.79 1.49 9.08
C ALA A 163 17.72 1.18 8.04
N LEU A 164 16.61 0.55 8.44
CA LEU A 164 15.48 0.27 7.54
C LEU A 164 14.80 1.55 7.04
N LEU A 165 14.61 2.54 7.90
CA LEU A 165 14.03 3.83 7.53
C LEU A 165 14.93 4.61 6.58
N LEU A 166 16.23 4.61 6.84
CA LEU A 166 17.22 5.22 5.95
C LEU A 166 17.26 4.50 4.59
N ALA A 167 17.31 3.17 4.57
CA ALA A 167 17.28 2.38 3.34
C ALA A 167 15.99 2.61 2.54
N SER A 168 14.84 2.73 3.22
CA SER A 168 13.56 3.07 2.58
C SER A 168 13.61 4.45 1.93
N MET A 169 14.12 5.46 2.64
CA MET A 169 14.29 6.82 2.11
C MET A 169 15.23 6.90 0.92
N LEU A 170 16.35 6.16 0.94
CA LEU A 170 17.31 6.09 -0.17
C LEU A 170 16.78 5.26 -1.36
N THR A 171 15.77 4.43 -1.12
CA THR A 171 15.05 3.73 -2.18
C THR A 171 14.01 4.64 -2.82
N HIS A 172 13.25 5.38 -2.01
CA HIS A 172 12.26 6.34 -2.48
C HIS A 172 12.05 7.47 -1.46
N GLU A 173 12.23 8.70 -1.92
CA GLU A 173 12.19 9.94 -1.12
C GLU A 173 10.85 10.19 -0.42
N LEU A 174 9.77 9.60 -0.93
CA LEU A 174 8.43 9.71 -0.37
C LEU A 174 8.32 9.18 1.06
N GLN A 175 9.24 8.31 1.49
CA GLN A 175 9.31 7.82 2.86
C GLN A 175 9.28 8.98 3.88
N LEU A 176 9.84 10.14 3.53
CA LEU A 176 9.84 11.34 4.37
C LEU A 176 8.42 11.75 4.82
N PHE A 177 7.45 11.72 3.89
CA PHE A 177 6.06 12.11 4.16
C PHE A 177 5.31 11.08 5.02
N PHE A 178 5.84 9.86 5.14
CA PHE A 178 5.25 8.79 5.95
C PHE A 178 6.03 8.52 7.26
N LEU A 179 7.16 9.20 7.52
CA LEU A 179 7.83 9.18 8.84
C LEU A 179 6.90 9.56 10.00
N PRO A 180 5.95 10.52 9.87
CA PRO A 180 4.98 10.82 10.91
C PRO A 180 4.18 9.61 11.40
N PHE A 181 3.88 8.62 10.54
CA PHE A 181 3.22 7.38 10.97
C PHE A 181 4.11 6.56 11.90
N HIS A 182 5.42 6.47 11.61
CA HIS A 182 6.39 5.83 12.52
C HIS A 182 6.52 6.58 13.84
N ALA A 183 6.62 7.91 13.80
CA ALA A 183 6.67 8.76 14.98
C ALA A 183 5.42 8.57 15.86
N SER A 184 4.25 8.66 15.26
CA SER A 184 2.96 8.47 15.91
C SER A 184 2.86 7.12 16.61
N LEU A 185 3.32 6.06 15.95
CA LEU A 185 3.33 4.73 16.54
C LEU A 185 4.30 4.60 17.72
N LEU A 186 5.50 5.19 17.63
CA LEU A 186 6.46 5.23 18.73
C LEU A 186 5.91 6.01 19.93
N ILE A 187 5.26 7.16 19.68
CA ILE A 187 4.62 7.99 20.71
C ILE A 187 3.46 7.25 21.40
N LEU A 188 2.63 6.51 20.65
CA LEU A 188 1.57 5.67 21.23
C LEU A 188 2.16 4.57 22.13
N ARG A 189 3.29 3.98 21.71
CA ARG A 189 4.00 2.93 22.44
C ARG A 189 4.93 3.46 23.54
N GLN A 190 4.96 4.77 23.77
CA GLN A 190 5.87 5.42 24.72
C GLN A 190 7.34 5.07 24.47
N LYS A 191 7.71 4.87 23.20
CA LYS A 191 9.09 4.61 22.76
C LYS A 191 9.70 5.89 22.21
N SER A 192 11.03 5.94 22.27
CA SER A 192 11.79 7.07 21.75
C SER A 192 11.70 7.16 20.22
N ILE A 193 11.61 8.39 19.71
CA ILE A 193 11.62 8.75 18.29
C ILE A 193 13.04 8.87 17.68
N TRP A 194 14.11 8.65 18.46
CA TRP A 194 15.50 8.73 17.98
C TRP A 194 15.80 7.91 16.70
N PRO A 195 15.18 6.73 16.45
CA PRO A 195 15.41 6.00 15.20
C PRO A 195 15.05 6.78 13.92
N LEU A 196 14.24 7.83 14.01
CA LEU A 196 13.85 8.64 12.85
C LEU A 196 14.93 9.67 12.46
N LEU A 197 15.82 10.04 13.39
CA LEU A 197 16.74 11.16 13.19
C LEU A 197 17.71 10.96 12.03
N PRO A 198 18.34 9.79 11.82
CA PRO A 198 19.25 9.63 10.69
C PRO A 198 18.55 9.88 9.36
N THR A 199 17.31 9.41 9.22
CA THR A 199 16.50 9.63 8.01
C THR A 199 16.15 11.10 7.82
N VAL A 200 15.73 11.79 8.89
CA VAL A 200 15.43 13.24 8.84
C VAL A 200 16.68 14.05 8.52
N ALA A 201 17.84 13.70 9.08
CA ALA A 201 19.11 14.39 8.85
C ALA A 201 19.62 14.25 7.41
N VAL A 202 19.36 13.10 6.77
CA VAL A 202 19.75 12.83 5.37
C VAL A 202 18.75 13.42 4.37
N ALA A 203 17.52 13.72 4.79
CA ALA A 203 16.47 14.20 3.88
C ALA A 203 16.84 15.48 3.09
N PRO A 204 17.46 16.53 3.69
CA PRO A 204 17.89 17.71 2.94
C PRO A 204 18.94 17.37 1.87
N PHE A 205 19.88 16.48 2.19
CA PHE A 205 20.90 16.03 1.24
C PHE A 205 20.28 15.31 0.04
N VAL A 206 19.33 14.41 0.30
CA VAL A 206 18.55 13.73 -0.76
C VAL A 206 17.74 14.73 -1.58
N ALA A 207 17.11 15.72 -0.94
CA ALA A 207 16.31 16.73 -1.65
C ALA A 207 17.16 17.60 -2.59
N MET A 208 18.40 17.91 -2.23
CA MET A 208 19.31 18.76 -3.03
C MET A 208 19.95 18.05 -4.23
N HIS A 209 20.03 16.71 -4.23
CA HIS A 209 20.72 15.97 -5.30
C HIS A 209 19.77 15.60 -6.44
N THR A 210 19.38 16.57 -7.27
CA THR A 210 18.25 16.36 -8.19
C THR A 210 18.48 15.29 -9.27
N GLY A 211 19.72 14.88 -9.55
CA GLY A 211 20.02 13.78 -10.49
C GLY A 211 19.69 14.09 -11.95
N GLU A 212 19.44 15.36 -12.27
CA GLU A 212 18.85 15.86 -13.52
C GLU A 212 19.83 15.92 -14.71
N SER A 213 21.08 15.49 -14.54
CA SER A 213 22.02 15.55 -15.66
C SER A 213 21.80 14.38 -16.62
N GLU A 214 21.69 14.70 -17.91
CA GLU A 214 21.62 13.71 -18.99
C GLU A 214 22.80 12.71 -18.93
N LEU A 215 23.95 13.15 -18.41
CA LEU A 215 25.11 12.31 -18.16
C LEU A 215 24.85 11.24 -17.09
N ILE A 216 24.22 11.60 -15.97
CA ILE A 216 23.81 10.65 -14.91
C ILE A 216 22.82 9.65 -15.48
N ARG A 217 21.81 10.12 -16.22
CA ARG A 217 20.82 9.26 -16.86
C ARG A 217 21.48 8.24 -17.78
N ARG A 218 22.37 8.68 -18.67
CA ARG A 218 23.12 7.80 -19.59
C ARG A 218 23.97 6.80 -18.84
N ALA A 219 24.72 7.23 -17.82
CA ALA A 219 25.54 6.33 -17.02
C ALA A 219 24.71 5.22 -16.35
N ILE A 220 23.52 5.55 -15.84
CA ILE A 220 22.58 4.55 -15.30
C ILE A 220 22.06 3.63 -16.41
N CYS A 221 21.66 4.17 -17.58
CA CYS A 221 21.23 3.33 -18.71
C CYS A 221 22.34 2.35 -19.14
N ASP A 222 23.56 2.86 -19.34
CA ASP A 222 24.70 2.11 -19.84
C ASP A 222 25.15 1.02 -18.85
N SER A 223 24.88 1.21 -17.56
CA SER A 223 25.17 0.21 -16.52
C SER A 223 24.36 -1.08 -16.69
N TRP A 224 23.18 -1.02 -17.32
CA TRP A 224 22.28 -2.17 -17.47
C TRP A 224 22.40 -2.93 -18.80
N ARG A 225 23.43 -2.62 -19.62
CA ARG A 225 23.78 -3.24 -20.93
C ARG A 225 22.79 -4.29 -21.47
N GLY A 226 21.91 -3.88 -22.39
CA GLY A 226 20.95 -4.78 -23.04
C GLY A 226 19.56 -4.85 -22.38
N ILE A 227 19.30 -3.98 -21.41
CA ILE A 227 18.00 -3.79 -20.77
C ILE A 227 17.52 -2.36 -21.10
N ASP A 228 16.23 -2.21 -21.41
CA ASP A 228 15.63 -0.89 -21.66
C ASP A 228 15.91 0.06 -20.50
N CYS A 229 16.34 1.28 -20.86
CA CYS A 229 16.74 2.26 -19.86
C CYS A 229 15.56 2.61 -18.94
N PRO A 230 15.79 2.68 -17.61
CA PRO A 230 14.83 3.26 -16.69
C PRO A 230 14.34 4.61 -17.20
N GLN A 231 13.02 4.78 -17.33
CA GLN A 231 12.49 6.14 -17.42
C GLN A 231 12.69 6.79 -16.06
N LEU A 232 13.72 7.61 -15.97
CA LEU A 232 13.86 8.59 -14.91
C LEU A 232 12.79 9.65 -15.17
N LEU A 233 11.60 9.49 -14.58
CA LEU A 233 10.56 10.51 -14.62
C LEU A 233 11.08 11.73 -13.86
N ASP A 234 11.63 12.65 -14.65
CA ASP A 234 12.34 13.85 -14.23
C ASP A 234 11.42 15.05 -14.44
N TRP A 235 10.39 15.12 -13.58
CA TRP A 235 9.53 16.28 -13.53
C TRP A 235 10.10 17.18 -12.45
N GLY A 236 10.86 18.20 -12.86
CA GLY A 236 11.34 19.24 -11.95
C GLY A 236 10.19 19.79 -11.10
N ILE A 237 10.50 20.24 -9.88
CA ILE A 237 9.50 20.63 -8.87
C ILE A 237 8.47 21.61 -9.44
N GLU A 238 8.91 22.60 -10.22
CA GLU A 238 8.03 23.58 -10.84
C GLU A 238 7.02 22.93 -11.81
N ARG A 239 7.48 22.05 -12.71
CA ARG A 239 6.58 21.33 -13.63
C ARG A 239 5.62 20.42 -12.87
N SER A 240 6.10 19.75 -11.84
CA SER A 240 5.29 18.89 -10.99
C SER A 240 4.23 19.69 -10.24
N PHE A 241 4.56 20.89 -9.75
CA PHE A 241 3.63 21.79 -9.08
C PHE A 241 2.55 22.31 -10.04
N GLN A 242 2.95 22.81 -11.22
CA GLN A 242 2.02 23.28 -12.25
C GLN A 242 1.07 22.16 -12.72
N ALA A 243 1.60 20.95 -12.90
CA ALA A 243 0.81 19.78 -13.25
C ALA A 243 -0.13 19.34 -12.11
N SER A 244 0.29 19.48 -10.86
CA SER A 244 -0.56 19.20 -9.70
C SER A 244 -1.72 20.19 -9.61
N LEU A 245 -1.46 21.47 -9.86
CA LEU A 245 -2.49 22.51 -9.87
C LEU A 245 -3.54 22.24 -10.96
N SER A 246 -3.10 21.90 -12.18
CA SER A 246 -4.03 21.56 -13.26
C SER A 246 -4.83 20.29 -12.97
N THR A 247 -4.20 19.28 -12.37
CA THR A 247 -4.88 18.05 -11.94
C THR A 247 -5.93 18.32 -10.86
N LEU A 248 -5.61 19.18 -9.89
CA LEU A 248 -6.53 19.60 -8.83
C LEU A 248 -7.77 20.27 -9.44
N GLN A 249 -7.58 21.14 -10.43
CA GLN A 249 -8.67 21.84 -11.13
C GLN A 249 -9.56 20.87 -11.93
N MET A 250 -8.98 19.89 -12.61
CA MET A 250 -9.73 18.99 -13.50
C MET A 250 -10.38 17.80 -12.80
N ALA A 251 -9.71 17.21 -11.81
CA ALA A 251 -10.08 15.93 -11.22
C ALA A 251 -10.12 15.93 -9.68
N GLY A 252 -9.76 17.04 -9.02
CA GLY A 252 -9.62 17.11 -7.57
C GLY A 252 -10.85 16.67 -6.78
N ILE A 253 -12.05 17.04 -7.25
CA ILE A 253 -13.33 16.63 -6.63
C ILE A 253 -13.48 15.10 -6.65
N GLY A 254 -13.14 14.46 -7.76
CA GLY A 254 -13.18 13.01 -7.88
C GLY A 254 -12.28 12.35 -6.82
N TYR A 255 -11.02 12.80 -6.73
CA TYR A 255 -10.04 12.22 -5.82
C TYR A 255 -10.40 12.46 -4.36
N PHE A 256 -11.02 13.61 -4.05
CA PHE A 256 -11.58 13.88 -2.74
C PHE A 256 -12.67 12.85 -2.35
N PHE A 257 -13.62 12.56 -3.24
CA PHE A 257 -14.61 11.50 -2.98
C PHE A 257 -13.99 10.11 -2.94
N GLY A 258 -13.01 9.82 -3.79
CA GLY A 258 -12.24 8.58 -3.75
C GLY A 258 -11.55 8.37 -2.41
N LEU A 259 -10.94 9.42 -1.85
CA LEU A 259 -10.32 9.38 -0.52
C LEU A 259 -11.37 9.15 0.58
N ILE A 260 -12.52 9.82 0.53
CA ILE A 260 -13.61 9.60 1.48
C ILE A 260 -14.05 8.13 1.43
N LEU A 261 -14.36 7.61 0.24
CA LEU A 261 -14.77 6.22 0.04
C LEU A 261 -13.71 5.21 0.52
N ALA A 262 -12.44 5.51 0.28
CA ALA A 262 -11.33 4.69 0.74
C ALA A 262 -11.23 4.62 2.27
N LEU A 263 -11.56 5.72 2.97
CA LEU A 263 -11.51 5.81 4.42
C LEU A 263 -12.78 5.30 5.12
N VAL A 264 -13.90 5.10 4.41
CA VAL A 264 -15.18 4.64 5.00
C VAL A 264 -15.01 3.38 5.89
N PRO A 265 -14.37 2.28 5.43
CA PRO A 265 -14.20 1.09 6.27
C PRO A 265 -13.39 1.36 7.54
N LEU A 266 -12.38 2.22 7.46
CA LEU A 266 -11.55 2.63 8.59
C LEU A 266 -12.32 3.55 9.55
N ALA A 267 -13.13 4.48 9.04
CA ALA A 267 -13.97 5.35 9.85
C ALA A 267 -15.02 4.54 10.62
N ILE A 268 -15.66 3.56 9.96
CA ILE A 268 -16.57 2.61 10.61
C ILE A 268 -15.82 1.85 11.72
N LEU A 269 -14.61 1.37 11.43
CA LEU A 269 -13.80 0.64 12.40
C LEU A 269 -13.48 1.51 13.62
N VAL A 270 -12.94 2.72 13.42
CA VAL A 270 -12.57 3.66 14.48
C VAL A 270 -13.78 4.06 15.32
N SER A 271 -14.94 4.34 14.70
CA SER A 271 -16.17 4.72 15.41
C SER A 271 -16.72 3.62 16.34
N ARG A 272 -16.28 2.37 16.16
CA ARG A 272 -16.74 1.19 16.93
C ARG A 272 -15.63 0.59 17.81
N SER A 273 -14.56 1.33 17.97
CA SER A 273 -13.46 0.96 18.86
C SER A 273 -13.84 1.14 20.33
N GLN A 274 -13.29 0.29 21.20
CA GLN A 274 -13.50 0.42 22.65
C GLN A 274 -12.47 1.34 23.31
N ASN A 275 -11.26 1.42 22.73
CA ASN A 275 -10.10 2.08 23.36
C ASN A 275 -9.44 3.15 22.46
N TRP A 276 -10.14 3.64 21.42
CA TRP A 276 -9.61 4.73 20.59
C TRP A 276 -9.79 6.07 21.30
N SER A 277 -8.69 6.65 21.76
CA SER A 277 -8.69 7.95 22.44
C SER A 277 -8.46 9.12 21.47
N PRO A 278 -8.76 10.37 21.86
CA PRO A 278 -8.45 11.55 21.06
C PRO A 278 -6.98 11.66 20.63
N LYS A 279 -6.05 11.13 21.44
CA LYS A 279 -4.62 11.04 21.10
C LYS A 279 -4.38 10.21 19.83
N HIS A 280 -5.09 9.09 19.66
CA HIS A 280 -4.99 8.27 18.45
C HIS A 280 -5.48 9.03 17.22
N THR A 281 -6.63 9.71 17.34
CA THR A 281 -7.18 10.55 16.26
C THR A 281 -6.21 11.66 15.88
N SER A 282 -5.67 12.38 16.86
CA SER A 282 -4.74 13.49 16.61
C SER A 282 -3.47 13.02 15.89
N LEU A 283 -2.88 11.91 16.33
CA LEU A 283 -1.68 11.34 15.71
C LEU A 283 -1.94 10.79 14.29
N ALA A 284 -3.09 10.15 14.09
CA ALA A 284 -3.53 9.70 12.77
C ALA A 284 -3.72 10.88 11.81
N LEU A 285 -4.47 11.90 12.22
CA LEU A 285 -4.71 13.10 11.41
C LEU A 285 -3.41 13.82 11.10
N PHE A 286 -2.53 14.01 12.08
CA PHE A 286 -1.20 14.58 11.89
C PHE A 286 -0.42 13.81 10.81
N SER A 287 -0.41 12.48 10.88
CA SER A 287 0.31 11.65 9.90
C SER A 287 -0.32 11.71 8.51
N CYS A 288 -1.65 11.69 8.42
CA CYS A 288 -2.37 11.84 7.16
C CYS A 288 -2.15 13.22 6.52
N THR A 289 -2.07 14.30 7.31
CA THR A 289 -1.81 15.65 6.79
C THR A 289 -0.45 15.73 6.12
N PHE A 290 0.59 15.10 6.68
CA PHE A 290 1.90 15.03 6.03
C PHE A 290 1.86 14.22 4.73
N GLY A 291 1.18 13.08 4.72
CA GLY A 291 0.94 12.33 3.48
C GLY A 291 0.18 13.15 2.44
N ALA A 292 -0.76 14.00 2.88
CA ALA A 292 -1.54 14.86 2.01
C ALA A 292 -0.74 16.02 1.38
N LEU A 293 0.46 16.34 1.88
CA LEU A 293 1.34 17.29 1.20
C LEU A 293 1.76 16.79 -0.18
N LEU A 294 1.68 15.48 -0.43
CA LEU A 294 1.98 14.88 -1.74
C LEU A 294 1.04 15.36 -2.85
N PHE A 295 -0.21 15.72 -2.53
CA PHE A 295 -1.15 16.27 -3.51
C PHE A 295 -0.71 17.64 -4.06
N LEU A 296 0.18 18.34 -3.34
CA LEU A 296 0.72 19.64 -3.78
C LEU A 296 1.89 19.47 -4.76
N VAL A 297 2.59 18.33 -4.74
CA VAL A 297 3.88 18.14 -5.41
C VAL A 297 3.87 17.08 -6.51
N GLY A 298 2.79 16.31 -6.69
CA GLY A 298 2.71 15.33 -7.77
C GLY A 298 1.29 14.98 -8.17
N VAL A 299 1.12 14.56 -9.42
CA VAL A 299 -0.18 14.28 -10.06
C VAL A 299 -0.75 12.88 -9.81
N ASP A 300 0.01 12.01 -9.15
CA ASP A 300 -0.36 10.62 -8.87
C ASP A 300 -1.37 10.50 -7.71
N TYR A 301 -2.50 11.23 -7.78
CA TYR A 301 -3.43 11.37 -6.66
C TYR A 301 -4.00 10.03 -6.18
N GLY A 302 -4.30 9.08 -7.08
CA GLY A 302 -4.76 7.76 -6.67
C GLY A 302 -3.71 6.98 -5.90
N ARG A 303 -2.45 7.08 -6.32
CA ARG A 303 -1.30 6.50 -5.62
C ARG A 303 -1.14 7.11 -4.23
N TRP A 304 -1.25 8.44 -4.09
CA TRP A 304 -1.18 9.12 -2.79
C TRP A 304 -2.28 8.69 -1.83
N ILE A 305 -3.52 8.62 -2.32
CA ILE A 305 -4.65 8.10 -1.54
C ILE A 305 -4.35 6.67 -1.09
N SER A 306 -3.84 5.83 -1.99
CA SER A 306 -3.51 4.45 -1.66
C SER A 306 -2.46 4.33 -0.57
N LEU A 307 -1.36 5.10 -0.66
CA LEU A 307 -0.33 5.12 0.35
C LEU A 307 -0.86 5.60 1.71
N ILE A 308 -1.68 6.67 1.74
CA ILE A 308 -2.30 7.17 2.97
C ILE A 308 -3.20 6.10 3.58
N VAL A 309 -4.06 5.46 2.78
CA VAL A 309 -5.02 4.44 3.23
C VAL A 309 -4.30 3.21 3.77
N LEU A 310 -3.23 2.75 3.12
CA LEU A 310 -2.44 1.60 3.59
C LEU A 310 -1.71 1.90 4.90
N HIS A 311 -1.04 3.05 5.01
CA HIS A 311 -0.40 3.45 6.27
C HIS A 311 -1.43 3.66 7.38
N MET A 312 -2.56 4.29 7.09
CA MET A 312 -3.63 4.47 8.07
C MET A 312 -4.22 3.12 8.50
N THR A 313 -4.41 2.18 7.58
CA THR A 313 -4.86 0.81 7.89
C THR A 313 -3.91 0.12 8.85
N ILE A 314 -2.61 0.14 8.55
CA ILE A 314 -1.58 -0.45 9.40
C ILE A 314 -1.57 0.23 10.78
N PHE A 315 -1.63 1.57 10.82
CA PHE A 315 -1.64 2.34 12.06
C PHE A 315 -2.85 1.99 12.94
N VAL A 316 -4.05 1.96 12.36
CA VAL A 316 -5.29 1.59 13.07
C VAL A 316 -5.18 0.17 13.60
N ALA A 317 -4.72 -0.78 12.78
CA ALA A 317 -4.60 -2.19 13.16
C ALA A 317 -3.60 -2.43 14.31
N CYS A 318 -2.56 -1.60 14.44
CA CYS A 318 -1.53 -1.74 15.47
C CYS A 318 -1.62 -0.75 16.63
N SER A 319 -2.67 0.09 16.64
CA SER A 319 -2.91 1.13 17.66
C SER A 319 -3.14 0.59 19.07
N GLY A 320 -3.46 -0.70 19.22
CA GLY A 320 -3.82 -1.31 20.50
C GLY A 320 -5.31 -1.18 20.84
N ALA A 321 -6.10 -0.51 20.00
CA ALA A 321 -7.54 -0.49 20.14
C ALA A 321 -8.14 -1.85 19.74
N ALA A 322 -9.06 -2.35 20.57
CA ALA A 322 -9.91 -3.49 20.22
C ALA A 322 -11.17 -2.97 19.52
N PHE A 323 -11.49 -3.58 18.38
CA PHE A 323 -12.63 -3.19 17.56
C PHE A 323 -13.67 -4.29 17.56
N ARG A 324 -14.73 -4.08 18.35
CA ARG A 324 -15.87 -4.99 18.38
C ARG A 324 -16.93 -4.48 17.42
N PHE A 325 -17.16 -5.25 16.39
CA PHE A 325 -18.13 -4.90 15.37
C PHE A 325 -19.14 -6.02 15.19
N PHE A 326 -20.40 -5.67 15.42
CA PHE A 326 -21.54 -6.51 15.14
C PHE A 326 -22.49 -5.71 14.24
N LEU A 327 -22.70 -6.21 13.02
CA LEU A 327 -23.71 -5.66 12.13
C LEU A 327 -24.78 -6.74 11.97
N PRO A 328 -26.04 -6.47 12.39
CA PRO A 328 -27.15 -7.42 12.36
C PRO A 328 -27.70 -7.56 10.93
N ILE A 329 -26.81 -7.82 9.98
CA ILE A 329 -27.14 -8.11 8.59
C ILE A 329 -26.71 -9.53 8.26
N ASN A 330 -27.48 -10.15 7.37
CA ASN A 330 -27.26 -11.54 6.98
C ASN A 330 -26.00 -11.66 6.13
N VAL A 331 -25.48 -12.88 5.98
CA VAL A 331 -24.27 -13.14 5.19
C VAL A 331 -24.44 -12.69 3.73
N GLU A 332 -25.61 -12.93 3.14
CA GLU A 332 -25.97 -12.49 1.77
C GLU A 332 -25.84 -10.97 1.60
N GLU A 333 -26.36 -10.19 2.55
CA GLU A 333 -26.28 -8.73 2.54
C GLU A 333 -24.84 -8.25 2.71
N LYS A 334 -24.04 -8.91 3.56
CA LYS A 334 -22.61 -8.61 3.69
C LYS A 334 -21.88 -8.84 2.37
N ILE A 335 -22.14 -9.96 1.71
CA ILE A 335 -21.53 -10.26 0.40
C ILE A 335 -21.96 -9.21 -0.63
N ALA A 336 -23.24 -8.84 -0.67
CA ALA A 336 -23.74 -7.82 -1.57
C ALA A 336 -23.10 -6.44 -1.32
N ILE A 337 -23.02 -5.99 -0.06
CA ILE A 337 -22.37 -4.72 0.28
C ILE A 337 -20.89 -4.77 -0.06
N ALA A 338 -20.18 -5.85 0.26
CA ALA A 338 -18.78 -6.01 -0.11
C ALA A 338 -18.58 -5.95 -1.62
N PHE A 339 -19.40 -6.68 -2.37
CA PHE A 339 -19.35 -6.65 -3.82
C PHE A 339 -19.58 -5.23 -4.37
N LEU A 340 -20.66 -4.57 -3.94
CA LEU A 340 -20.96 -3.21 -4.37
C LEU A 340 -19.82 -2.25 -3.99
N TYR A 341 -19.28 -2.34 -2.78
CA TYR A 341 -18.18 -1.48 -2.36
C TYR A 341 -16.91 -1.70 -3.17
N VAL A 342 -16.54 -2.94 -3.47
CA VAL A 342 -15.30 -3.26 -4.18
C VAL A 342 -15.40 -2.93 -5.67
N PHE A 343 -16.57 -3.10 -6.27
CA PHE A 343 -16.73 -3.03 -7.73
C PHE A 343 -17.48 -1.79 -8.26
N LEU A 344 -18.12 -0.98 -7.42
CA LEU A 344 -18.83 0.23 -7.89
C LEU A 344 -17.94 1.45 -8.08
N TRP A 345 -16.69 1.42 -7.63
CA TRP A 345 -15.77 2.53 -7.81
C TRP A 345 -14.35 2.04 -8.09
N ARG A 346 -13.59 2.87 -8.78
CA ARG A 346 -12.17 2.68 -9.07
C ARG A 346 -11.42 3.93 -8.66
N LEU A 347 -10.18 3.74 -8.25
CA LEU A 347 -9.24 4.83 -8.05
C LEU A 347 -8.18 4.78 -9.17
N PRO A 348 -8.19 5.70 -10.15
CA PRO A 348 -7.14 5.76 -11.17
C PRO A 348 -5.83 6.30 -10.58
N HIS A 349 -4.66 5.84 -11.05
CA HIS A 349 -3.36 6.34 -10.56
C HIS A 349 -3.14 7.83 -10.89
N THR A 350 -3.32 8.21 -12.16
CA THR A 350 -3.35 9.57 -12.71
C THR A 350 -4.45 9.58 -13.76
N SER A 351 -5.32 10.59 -13.79
CA SER A 351 -6.15 10.92 -14.97
C SER A 351 -7.16 12.03 -14.68
N THR A 352 -7.59 12.64 -15.78
CA THR A 352 -8.81 13.45 -15.96
C THR A 352 -10.08 12.61 -16.16
N ASP A 353 -9.95 11.28 -16.22
CA ASP A 353 -11.09 10.36 -16.27
C ASP A 353 -11.73 10.31 -14.88
N GLY A 354 -12.69 11.21 -14.66
CA GLY A 354 -13.30 11.44 -13.36
C GLY A 354 -13.73 10.14 -12.65
N ILE A 355 -13.47 10.08 -11.35
CA ILE A 355 -13.78 8.95 -10.43
C ILE A 355 -15.26 8.54 -10.44
N LEU A 356 -16.14 9.44 -10.90
CA LEU A 356 -17.59 9.25 -10.98
C LEU A 356 -18.15 9.27 -12.40
N ARG A 357 -17.34 9.10 -13.46
CA ARG A 357 -17.89 8.88 -14.82
C ARG A 357 -18.53 7.49 -14.92
N GLY A 358 -19.67 7.32 -14.24
CA GLY A 358 -20.97 6.79 -14.67
C GLY A 358 -21.05 5.52 -15.53
N LYS A 359 -19.95 4.86 -15.84
CA LYS A 359 -19.97 3.50 -16.34
C LYS A 359 -19.85 2.65 -15.09
N LEU A 360 -20.78 1.73 -14.91
CA LEU A 360 -20.61 0.59 -14.02
C LEU A 360 -19.35 -0.12 -14.52
N TYR A 361 -18.18 0.31 -14.04
CA TYR A 361 -16.89 -0.25 -14.38
C TYR A 361 -16.79 -1.57 -13.62
N VAL A 362 -17.54 -2.57 -14.08
CA VAL A 362 -16.98 -3.91 -14.12
C VAL A 362 -15.64 -3.74 -14.84
N PHE A 363 -14.57 -4.37 -14.33
CA PHE A 363 -13.14 -4.31 -14.71
C PHE A 363 -12.78 -4.46 -16.21
N LEU A 364 -13.67 -4.12 -17.14
CA LEU A 364 -13.81 -4.67 -18.48
C LEU A 364 -13.44 -3.73 -19.60
N SER A 365 -13.25 -2.42 -19.35
CA SER A 365 -13.21 -1.50 -20.49
C SER A 365 -11.85 -0.97 -20.89
N ASN A 366 -10.75 -1.22 -20.17
CA ASN A 366 -9.43 -0.68 -20.55
C ASN A 366 -8.19 -1.49 -20.07
N ALA A 367 -8.37 -2.66 -19.46
CA ALA A 367 -7.25 -3.55 -19.15
C ALA A 367 -7.13 -4.63 -20.24
N PRO A 368 -5.94 -5.17 -20.56
CA PRO A 368 -5.78 -6.35 -21.44
C PRO A 368 -6.49 -7.62 -20.94
N PHE A 369 -7.28 -7.52 -19.88
CA PHE A 369 -8.13 -8.54 -19.29
C PHE A 369 -9.63 -8.37 -19.61
N THR A 370 -10.00 -7.50 -20.56
CA THR A 370 -11.40 -7.33 -21.00
C THR A 370 -12.06 -8.68 -21.25
N ASP A 371 -11.33 -9.63 -21.87
CA ASP A 371 -11.88 -10.91 -22.27
C ASP A 371 -12.02 -11.89 -21.09
N VAL A 372 -11.06 -11.96 -20.17
CA VAL A 372 -11.12 -12.90 -19.04
C VAL A 372 -12.18 -12.49 -18.01
N TRP A 373 -12.32 -11.19 -17.75
CA TRP A 373 -13.28 -10.71 -16.75
C TRP A 373 -14.70 -10.63 -17.30
N HIS A 374 -14.91 -10.44 -18.62
CA HIS A 374 -16.26 -10.39 -19.22
C HIS A 374 -17.00 -11.70 -19.03
N TRP A 375 -16.31 -12.85 -19.13
CA TRP A 375 -16.90 -14.18 -18.96
C TRP A 375 -17.11 -14.58 -17.50
N VAL A 376 -16.27 -14.10 -16.58
CA VAL A 376 -16.32 -14.49 -15.16
C VAL A 376 -17.25 -13.60 -14.33
N LEU A 377 -17.28 -12.28 -14.56
CA LEU A 377 -17.93 -11.33 -13.64
C LEU A 377 -19.32 -10.84 -14.06
N LEU A 378 -19.71 -10.91 -15.34
CA LEU A 378 -21.08 -10.54 -15.75
C LEU A 378 -22.16 -11.39 -15.06
N PRO A 379 -21.99 -12.73 -14.94
CA PRO A 379 -22.92 -13.56 -14.17
C PRO A 379 -22.84 -13.28 -12.66
N LEU A 380 -21.65 -12.93 -12.15
CA LEU A 380 -21.42 -12.68 -10.72
C LEU A 380 -21.83 -11.27 -10.27
N GLY A 381 -22.03 -10.31 -11.17
CA GLY A 381 -22.48 -8.95 -10.82
C GLY A 381 -23.98 -8.82 -10.60
N THR A 382 -24.78 -9.64 -11.27
CA THR A 382 -26.24 -9.69 -11.08
C THR A 382 -26.64 -10.43 -9.82
N ILE A 383 -25.89 -11.48 -9.44
CA ILE A 383 -26.22 -12.33 -8.29
C ILE A 383 -26.28 -11.54 -6.96
N PRO A 384 -25.32 -10.67 -6.60
CA PRO A 384 -25.36 -9.91 -5.35
C PRO A 384 -26.51 -8.89 -5.30
N LEU A 385 -26.85 -8.26 -6.43
CA LEU A 385 -27.99 -7.36 -6.53
C LEU A 385 -29.32 -8.12 -6.38
N ILE A 386 -29.43 -9.30 -6.99
CA ILE A 386 -30.60 -10.19 -6.86
C ILE A 386 -30.72 -10.68 -5.41
N LEU A 387 -29.63 -11.10 -4.77
CA LEU A 387 -29.61 -11.53 -3.37
C LEU A 387 -29.97 -10.39 -2.41
N LEU A 388 -29.48 -9.17 -2.65
CA LEU A 388 -29.85 -8.00 -1.85
C LEU A 388 -31.34 -7.67 -2.00
N ALA A 389 -31.85 -7.66 -3.24
CA ALA A 389 -33.27 -7.44 -3.51
C ALA A 389 -34.14 -8.53 -2.86
N ALA A 390 -33.74 -9.80 -2.95
CA ALA A 390 -34.45 -10.92 -2.33
C ALA A 390 -34.46 -10.82 -0.80
N SER A 391 -33.34 -10.44 -0.16
CA SER A 391 -33.27 -10.23 1.29
C SER A 391 -34.19 -9.10 1.75
N LEU A 392 -34.20 -7.97 1.03
CA LEU A 392 -35.07 -6.82 1.33
C LEU A 392 -36.55 -7.18 1.19
N VAL A 393 -36.92 -7.96 0.17
CA VAL A 393 -38.29 -8.47 -0.01
C VAL A 393 -38.68 -9.42 1.14
N LYS A 394 -37.78 -10.33 1.54
CA LYS A 394 -38.01 -11.27 2.65
C LYS A 394 -38.26 -10.53 3.97
N ARG A 395 -37.49 -9.48 4.27
CA ARG A 395 -37.70 -8.64 5.48
C ARG A 395 -39.02 -7.88 5.44
N ARG A 396 -39.38 -7.30 4.28
CA ARG A 396 -40.69 -6.65 4.11
C ARG A 396 -41.86 -7.62 4.31
N ARG A 397 -41.71 -8.88 3.93
CA ARG A 397 -42.72 -9.92 4.17
C ARG A 397 -42.77 -10.41 5.62
N ALA A 398 -41.64 -10.43 6.34
CA ALA A 398 -41.59 -10.83 7.75
C ALA A 398 -42.05 -9.72 8.72
N ALA A 399 -42.03 -8.46 8.27
CA ALA A 399 -42.50 -7.31 9.04
C ALA A 399 -43.99 -6.97 8.80
N ARG A 400 -44.64 -7.66 7.88
CA ARG A 400 -46.09 -7.64 7.64
C ARG A 400 -46.68 -8.91 8.21
#